data_AF-A0A061QI50-F1
#
_entry.id   AF-A0A061QI50-F1
#
_cell.length_a   1.000
_cell.length_b   1.000
_cell.length_c   1.000
_cell.angle_alpha   90.00
_cell.angle_beta   90.00
_cell.angle_gamma   90.00
#
_symmetry.space_group_name_H-M   'P 1'
#
loop_
_entity.id
_entity.type
_entity.pdbx_description
1 polymer ?
#
loop_
_entity_poly.entity_id
_entity_poly.type
_entity_poly.pdbx_seq_one_letter_code
_entity_poly.pdbx_strand_id
1 'polypeptide(L)'
;HELSIQKTSIHLRSNLTNYSYCLWHQLLRVLMTAPRVSLETSMGTIVVELYTNHAPKTCKNFQQLAERGYYDGTVFHRIIKDFMVQGGDPTGTGRGGESVYGGKFEDEITRDLKHTGAGILSMANSGPNTNGSQFFLTLAPTPWLDGKHTIFGRVADGMSILKRMGNVATDANDRPVQIVKILSARPE
;
A
#
# COMPACT_ATOMS: atom_id res chain seq x y z
N HIS A 1 6.39 10.26 23.83
CA HIS A 1 5.15 9.50 24.08
C HIS A 1 5.40 7.98 24.17
N GLU A 2 6.35 7.40 23.43
CA GLU A 2 6.80 5.98 23.53
C GLU A 2 7.33 5.57 24.91
N LEU A 3 8.09 6.44 25.58
CA LEU A 3 8.69 6.13 26.90
C LEU A 3 7.67 6.09 28.05
N SER A 4 6.46 6.63 27.85
CA SER A 4 5.40 6.63 28.86
C SER A 4 4.74 5.25 28.97
N ILE A 5 4.53 4.58 27.83
CA ILE A 5 3.87 3.28 27.73
C ILE A 5 4.75 2.17 28.36
N GLN A 6 6.08 2.27 28.23
CA GLN A 6 6.99 1.31 28.86
C GLN A 6 7.02 1.39 30.39
N LYS A 7 6.86 2.59 30.98
CA LYS A 7 6.92 2.76 32.44
C LYS A 7 5.68 2.23 33.16
N THR A 8 4.50 2.33 32.54
CA THR A 8 3.26 1.73 33.08
C THR A 8 3.28 0.19 33.02
N SER A 9 4.13 -0.40 32.17
CA SER A 9 4.26 -1.85 31.98
C SER A 9 5.02 -2.57 33.10
N ILE A 10 5.74 -1.85 33.97
CA ILE A 10 6.54 -2.47 35.05
C ILE A 10 5.72 -2.74 36.31
N HIS A 11 4.58 -2.05 36.52
CA HIS A 11 3.82 -2.13 37.77
C HIS A 11 2.67 -3.16 37.78
N LEU A 12 2.35 -3.78 36.64
CA LEU A 12 1.30 -4.82 36.52
C LEU A 12 1.88 -6.24 36.40
N ARG A 13 3.08 -6.47 36.94
CA ARG A 13 3.89 -7.68 36.71
C ARG A 13 3.58 -8.89 37.60
N SER A 14 2.56 -8.87 38.46
CA SER A 14 2.49 -9.85 39.56
C SER A 14 1.40 -10.91 39.53
N ASN A 15 0.45 -10.98 38.59
CA ASN A 15 -0.66 -11.94 38.72
C ASN A 15 -1.30 -12.46 37.41
N LEU A 16 -0.51 -12.77 36.37
CA LEU A 16 -1.04 -13.38 35.14
C LEU A 16 -0.51 -14.81 34.98
N THR A 17 -1.43 -15.77 34.80
CA THR A 17 -1.12 -17.17 34.49
C THR A 17 -0.43 -17.29 33.12
N ASN A 18 0.32 -18.37 32.89
CA ASN A 18 1.04 -18.60 31.61
C ASN A 18 0.14 -18.48 30.36
N TYR A 19 -1.14 -18.84 30.48
CA TYR A 19 -2.14 -18.68 29.40
C TYR A 19 -2.45 -17.21 29.11
N SER A 20 -2.63 -16.41 30.17
CA SER A 20 -2.89 -14.97 30.05
C SER A 20 -1.67 -14.24 29.49
N TYR A 21 -0.45 -14.68 29.81
CA TYR A 21 0.78 -14.17 29.20
C TYR A 21 0.89 -14.48 27.71
N CYS A 22 0.56 -15.71 27.29
CA CYS A 22 0.59 -16.12 25.88
C CYS A 22 -0.46 -15.35 25.07
N LEU A 23 -1.68 -15.23 25.59
CA LEU A 23 -2.76 -14.42 24.99
C LEU A 23 -2.38 -12.94 24.93
N TRP A 24 -1.76 -12.38 25.97
CA TRP A 24 -1.26 -11.00 25.96
C TRP A 24 -0.17 -10.78 24.92
N HIS A 25 0.78 -11.71 24.78
CA HIS A 25 1.83 -11.62 23.76
C HIS A 25 1.28 -11.80 22.35
N GLN A 26 0.26 -12.64 22.19
CA GLN A 26 -0.43 -12.82 20.91
C GLN A 26 -1.27 -11.60 20.55
N LEU A 27 -1.97 -10.98 21.52
CA LEU A 27 -2.65 -9.71 21.35
C LEU A 27 -1.67 -8.57 21.05
N LEU A 28 -0.55 -8.49 21.78
CA LEU A 28 0.52 -7.52 21.48
C LEU A 28 1.09 -7.73 20.09
N ARG A 29 1.32 -8.97 19.66
CA ARG A 29 1.74 -9.25 18.28
C ARG A 29 0.72 -8.80 17.25
N VAL A 30 -0.57 -9.08 17.46
CA VAL A 30 -1.67 -8.62 16.58
C VAL A 30 -1.77 -7.09 16.57
N LEU A 31 -1.54 -6.43 17.70
CA LEU A 31 -1.53 -4.97 17.82
C LEU A 31 -0.24 -4.32 17.26
N MET A 32 0.83 -5.09 17.06
CA MET A 32 2.14 -4.60 16.62
C MET A 32 2.50 -4.98 15.17
N THR A 33 1.73 -5.84 14.51
CA THR A 33 1.92 -6.13 13.08
C THR A 33 1.33 -5.00 12.25
N ALA A 34 2.17 -4.37 11.42
CA ALA A 34 1.71 -3.39 10.45
C ALA A 34 0.65 -4.05 9.54
N PRO A 35 -0.50 -3.38 9.32
CA PRO A 35 -1.57 -3.96 8.54
C PRO A 35 -1.12 -4.28 7.12
N ARG A 36 -1.65 -5.38 6.58
CA ARG A 36 -1.31 -5.86 5.24
C ARG A 36 -2.54 -5.94 4.37
N VAL A 37 -2.31 -5.86 3.07
CA VAL A 37 -3.34 -6.08 2.05
C VAL A 37 -2.76 -7.03 1.01
N SER A 38 -3.48 -8.10 0.74
CA SER A 38 -3.18 -9.05 -0.31
C SER A 38 -3.86 -8.61 -1.60
N LEU A 39 -3.08 -8.49 -2.67
CA LEU A 39 -3.51 -8.18 -4.02
C LEU A 39 -3.32 -9.44 -4.87
N GLU A 40 -4.40 -10.17 -5.10
CA GLU A 40 -4.38 -11.29 -6.05
C GLU A 40 -4.43 -10.72 -7.45
N THR A 41 -3.38 -10.88 -8.23
CA THR A 41 -3.32 -10.38 -9.62
C THR A 41 -3.34 -11.52 -10.62
N SER A 42 -3.62 -11.23 -11.89
CA SER A 42 -3.54 -12.21 -12.98
C SER A 42 -2.13 -12.82 -13.17
N MET A 43 -1.10 -12.25 -12.55
CA MET A 43 0.29 -12.73 -12.64
C MET A 43 0.80 -13.42 -11.35
N GLY A 44 -0.01 -13.42 -10.29
CA GLY A 44 0.34 -13.92 -8.95
C GLY A 44 -0.08 -12.95 -7.84
N THR A 45 0.05 -13.38 -6.59
CA THR A 45 -0.29 -12.57 -5.42
C THR A 45 0.86 -11.63 -5.02
N ILE A 46 0.51 -10.39 -4.68
CA ILE A 46 1.42 -9.39 -4.11
C ILE A 46 0.83 -8.96 -2.78
N VAL A 47 1.60 -9.10 -1.69
CA VAL A 47 1.20 -8.64 -0.37
C VAL A 47 1.92 -7.34 -0.07
N VAL A 48 1.17 -6.31 0.31
CA VAL A 48 1.72 -5.01 0.70
C VAL A 48 1.53 -4.77 2.20
N GLU A 49 2.58 -4.28 2.85
CA GLU A 49 2.60 -3.82 4.24
C GLU A 49 2.39 -2.30 4.26
N LEU A 50 1.49 -1.84 5.11
CA LEU A 50 1.06 -0.44 5.17
C LEU A 50 1.72 0.33 6.32
N TYR A 51 2.08 1.57 6.06
CA TYR A 51 2.75 2.46 7.02
C TYR A 51 1.74 3.38 7.72
N THR A 52 0.82 2.79 8.49
CA THR A 52 -0.25 3.53 9.18
C THR A 52 0.24 4.63 10.11
N ASN A 53 1.45 4.50 10.68
CA ASN A 53 2.05 5.55 11.51
C ASN A 53 2.46 6.79 10.72
N HIS A 54 2.81 6.65 9.45
CA HIS A 54 3.28 7.75 8.59
C HIS A 54 2.16 8.33 7.73
N ALA A 55 1.27 7.48 7.21
CA ALA A 55 0.20 7.86 6.31
C ALA A 55 -1.15 7.25 6.74
N PRO A 56 -1.69 7.63 7.92
CA PRO A 56 -2.89 7.01 8.48
C PRO A 56 -4.14 7.18 7.60
N LYS A 57 -4.36 8.35 6.98
CA LYS A 57 -5.54 8.55 6.11
C LYS A 57 -5.40 7.74 4.83
N THR A 58 -4.22 7.72 4.23
CA THR A 58 -3.94 6.99 2.99
C THR A 58 -4.08 5.48 3.19
N CYS A 59 -3.49 4.95 4.28
CA CYS A 59 -3.61 3.53 4.62
C CYS A 59 -5.07 3.16 4.85
N LYS A 60 -5.82 3.97 5.61
CA LYS A 60 -7.25 3.73 5.87
C LYS A 60 -8.07 3.75 4.58
N ASN A 61 -7.80 4.69 3.68
CA ASN A 61 -8.44 4.75 2.36
C ASN A 61 -8.18 3.47 1.56
N PHE A 62 -6.92 3.07 1.44
CA PHE A 62 -6.54 1.88 0.68
C PHE A 62 -7.16 0.59 1.24
N GLN A 63 -7.12 0.41 2.57
CA GLN A 63 -7.72 -0.75 3.23
C GLN A 63 -9.23 -0.81 3.04
N GLN A 64 -9.94 0.31 3.22
CA GLN A 64 -11.39 0.33 3.05
C GLN A 64 -11.83 0.12 1.60
N LEU A 65 -11.06 0.63 0.63
CA LEU A 65 -11.31 0.34 -0.80
C LEU A 65 -11.12 -1.15 -1.09
N ALA A 66 -10.07 -1.77 -0.56
CA ALA A 66 -9.85 -3.20 -0.69
C ALA A 66 -10.97 -4.02 -0.02
N GLU A 67 -11.35 -3.68 1.21
CA GLU A 67 -12.43 -4.36 1.95
C GLU A 67 -13.78 -4.29 1.22
N ARG A 68 -14.08 -3.16 0.56
CA ARG A 68 -15.29 -2.99 -0.27
C ARG A 68 -15.23 -3.71 -1.62
N GLY A 69 -14.11 -4.35 -1.96
CA GLY A 69 -13.89 -4.96 -3.28
C GLY A 69 -13.75 -3.93 -4.41
N TYR A 70 -13.43 -2.67 -4.10
CA TYR A 70 -13.33 -1.59 -5.09
C TYR A 70 -12.21 -1.82 -6.13
N TYR A 71 -11.16 -2.53 -5.71
CA TYR A 71 -10.04 -2.90 -6.60
C TYR A 71 -10.27 -4.19 -7.38
N ASP A 72 -11.36 -4.91 -7.12
CA ASP A 72 -11.63 -6.18 -7.79
C ASP A 72 -11.91 -5.96 -9.27
N GLY A 73 -11.21 -6.70 -10.14
CA GLY A 73 -11.30 -6.57 -11.59
C GLY A 73 -10.59 -5.34 -12.17
N THR A 74 -10.00 -4.47 -11.33
CA THR A 74 -9.31 -3.27 -11.82
C THR A 74 -7.99 -3.60 -12.51
N VAL A 75 -7.61 -2.80 -13.51
CA VAL A 75 -6.42 -3.05 -14.34
C VAL A 75 -5.23 -2.19 -13.92
N PHE A 76 -4.03 -2.72 -14.13
CA PHE A 76 -2.82 -1.91 -14.16
C PHE A 76 -2.73 -1.22 -15.52
N HIS A 77 -3.30 -0.02 -15.59
CA HIS A 77 -3.46 0.71 -16.84
C HIS A 77 -2.18 1.38 -17.34
N ARG A 78 -1.11 1.40 -16.53
CA ARG A 78 0.17 2.00 -16.93
C ARG A 78 1.34 1.26 -16.29
N ILE A 79 2.27 0.77 -17.10
CA ILE A 79 3.47 0.05 -16.66
C ILE A 79 4.67 0.62 -17.40
N ILE A 80 5.65 1.11 -16.64
CA ILE A 80 6.90 1.63 -17.21
C ILE A 80 8.05 0.84 -16.62
N LYS A 81 8.76 0.13 -17.49
CA LYS A 81 9.93 -0.67 -17.12
C LYS A 81 10.95 0.19 -16.37
N ASP A 82 11.51 -0.35 -15.30
CA ASP A 82 12.50 0.31 -14.44
C ASP A 82 12.01 1.63 -13.82
N PHE A 83 10.68 1.84 -13.76
CA PHE A 83 10.09 3.00 -13.11
C PHE A 83 8.97 2.58 -12.15
N MET A 84 7.78 2.25 -12.65
CA MET A 84 6.63 1.96 -11.79
C MET A 84 5.51 1.19 -12.52
N VAL A 85 4.65 0.57 -11.72
CA VAL A 85 3.40 -0.08 -12.12
C VAL A 85 2.25 0.68 -11.46
N GLN A 86 1.34 1.25 -12.23
CA GLN A 86 0.22 2.06 -11.74
C GLN A 86 -1.13 1.35 -11.96
N GLY A 87 -1.98 1.39 -10.94
CA GLY A 87 -3.30 0.78 -10.92
C GLY A 87 -4.28 1.51 -10.00
N GLY A 88 -5.39 0.87 -9.66
CA GLY A 88 -6.39 1.41 -8.74
C GLY A 88 -7.39 2.39 -9.36
N ASP A 89 -7.53 2.39 -10.69
CA ASP A 89 -8.60 3.09 -11.41
C ASP A 89 -9.65 2.06 -11.89
N PRO A 90 -10.88 2.06 -11.36
CA PRO A 90 -11.95 1.16 -11.81
C PRO A 90 -12.35 1.34 -13.27
N THR A 91 -12.15 2.53 -13.83
CA THR A 91 -12.45 2.80 -15.25
C THR A 91 -11.35 2.28 -16.17
N GLY A 92 -10.14 2.00 -15.64
CA GLY A 92 -8.97 1.60 -16.41
C GLY A 92 -8.43 2.69 -17.36
N THR A 93 -8.96 3.91 -17.30
CA THR A 93 -8.56 5.00 -18.21
C THR A 93 -7.30 5.72 -17.77
N GLY A 94 -7.00 5.68 -16.47
CA GLY A 94 -5.97 6.46 -15.77
C GLY A 94 -6.48 7.82 -15.26
N ARG A 95 -7.75 8.16 -15.48
CA ARG A 95 -8.34 9.44 -15.08
C ARG A 95 -9.40 9.31 -13.98
N GLY A 96 -9.85 8.09 -13.72
CA GLY A 96 -10.89 7.82 -12.73
C GLY A 96 -10.33 7.54 -11.34
N GLY A 97 -11.24 7.18 -10.44
CA GLY A 97 -10.89 6.78 -9.08
C GLY A 97 -11.30 7.80 -8.02
N GLU A 98 -11.99 7.32 -6.99
CA GLU A 98 -12.45 8.12 -5.86
C GLU A 98 -11.95 7.54 -4.54
N SER A 99 -11.69 8.40 -3.57
CA SER A 99 -11.38 7.95 -2.21
C SER A 99 -12.64 7.55 -1.46
N VAL A 100 -12.47 6.83 -0.35
CA VAL A 100 -13.57 6.51 0.57
C VAL A 100 -14.20 7.74 1.24
N TYR A 101 -13.56 8.90 1.13
CA TYR A 101 -14.00 10.17 1.71
C TYR A 101 -14.95 10.95 0.79
N GLY A 102 -15.31 10.42 -0.38
CA GLY A 102 -16.22 11.06 -1.33
C GLY A 102 -15.59 12.19 -2.16
N GLY A 103 -14.25 12.23 -2.24
CA GLY A 103 -13.52 13.25 -2.97
C GLY A 103 -12.01 12.99 -2.98
N LYS A 104 -11.24 14.04 -3.30
CA LYS A 104 -9.77 14.01 -3.17
C LYS A 104 -9.35 14.34 -1.74
N PHE A 105 -8.22 13.79 -1.28
CA PHE A 105 -7.70 14.04 0.08
C PHE A 105 -6.23 14.47 0.10
N GLU A 106 -5.77 15.01 1.24
CA GLU A 106 -4.44 15.59 1.40
C GLU A 106 -3.27 14.60 1.23
N ASP A 107 -2.09 15.12 0.90
CA ASP A 107 -0.85 14.33 0.88
C ASP A 107 -0.29 14.16 2.30
N GLU A 108 0.19 12.96 2.64
CA GLU A 108 0.81 12.63 3.93
C GLU A 108 2.31 12.39 3.74
N ILE A 109 3.06 13.48 3.51
CA ILE A 109 4.47 13.42 3.13
C ILE A 109 5.36 13.55 4.36
N THR A 110 6.25 12.59 4.56
CA THR A 110 7.27 12.62 5.61
C THR A 110 8.67 12.67 5.00
N ARG A 111 9.64 13.25 5.72
CA ARG A 111 11.05 13.29 5.25
C ARG A 111 11.77 11.96 5.42
N ASP A 112 11.22 11.09 6.26
CA ASP A 112 11.80 9.80 6.62
C ASP A 112 11.56 8.74 5.54
N LEU A 113 10.49 8.90 4.76
CA LEU A 113 10.14 8.02 3.65
C LEU A 113 10.59 8.61 2.32
N LYS A 114 11.33 7.81 1.55
CA LYS A 114 11.86 8.17 0.23
C LYS A 114 11.72 7.00 -0.72
N HIS A 115 11.62 7.29 -2.02
CA HIS A 115 11.53 6.26 -3.06
C HIS A 115 12.91 5.70 -3.40
N THR A 116 13.55 5.04 -2.42
CA THR A 116 14.94 4.56 -2.51
C THR A 116 15.12 3.27 -3.27
N GLY A 117 14.04 2.57 -3.65
CA GLY A 117 14.13 1.28 -4.31
C GLY A 117 12.81 0.77 -4.87
N ALA A 118 12.86 -0.46 -5.39
CA ALA A 118 11.71 -1.18 -5.90
C ALA A 118 10.80 -1.67 -4.76
N GLY A 119 9.50 -1.78 -5.05
CA GLY A 119 8.51 -2.31 -4.13
C GLY A 119 7.93 -1.28 -3.16
N ILE A 120 8.14 0.01 -3.39
CA ILE A 120 7.54 1.06 -2.57
C ILE A 120 6.14 1.34 -3.09
N LEU A 121 5.17 1.35 -2.18
CA LEU A 121 3.77 1.63 -2.46
C LEU A 121 3.46 3.10 -2.18
N SER A 122 2.96 3.79 -3.20
CA SER A 122 2.76 5.24 -3.16
C SER A 122 1.50 5.66 -3.92
N MET A 123 0.88 6.77 -3.51
CA MET A 123 -0.35 7.27 -4.12
C MET A 123 -0.09 8.01 -5.43
N ALA A 124 -0.87 7.70 -6.45
CA ALA A 124 -0.90 8.50 -7.66
C ALA A 124 -1.79 9.74 -7.44
N ASN A 125 -1.31 10.90 -7.88
CA ASN A 125 -2.03 12.17 -7.78
C ASN A 125 -1.86 12.98 -9.07
N SER A 126 -2.63 14.06 -9.22
CA SER A 126 -2.56 15.00 -10.35
C SER A 126 -2.21 16.41 -9.88
N GLY A 127 -1.38 16.50 -8.83
CA GLY A 127 -1.05 17.73 -8.12
C GLY A 127 -1.23 17.60 -6.61
N PRO A 128 -0.79 18.59 -5.83
CA PRO A 128 -0.85 18.54 -4.37
C PRO A 128 -2.28 18.31 -3.85
N ASN A 129 -2.43 17.44 -2.85
CA ASN A 129 -3.68 17.11 -2.16
C ASN A 129 -4.78 16.57 -3.10
N THR A 130 -4.39 15.79 -4.12
CA THR A 130 -5.33 15.21 -5.08
C THR A 130 -5.39 13.69 -5.05
N ASN A 131 -5.11 13.08 -3.89
CA ASN A 131 -5.14 11.63 -3.73
C ASN A 131 -6.57 11.09 -3.86
N GLY A 132 -6.72 9.96 -4.57
CA GLY A 132 -7.99 9.27 -4.81
C GLY A 132 -7.92 7.79 -4.46
N SER A 133 -8.17 6.92 -5.43
CA SER A 133 -7.97 5.46 -5.30
C SER A 133 -6.72 4.93 -6.01
N GLN A 134 -6.15 5.70 -6.92
CA GLN A 134 -5.03 5.26 -7.75
C GLN A 134 -3.74 5.20 -6.94
N PHE A 135 -2.96 4.15 -7.18
CA PHE A 135 -1.68 3.92 -6.52
C PHE A 135 -0.67 3.37 -7.53
N PHE A 136 0.61 3.41 -7.17
CA PHE A 136 1.66 2.78 -7.94
C PHE A 136 2.66 2.06 -7.04
N LEU A 137 3.31 1.05 -7.63
CA LEU A 137 4.41 0.29 -7.06
C LEU A 137 5.68 0.61 -7.84
N THR A 138 6.75 1.01 -7.14
CA THR A 138 8.03 1.32 -7.80
C THR A 138 8.75 0.06 -8.27
N LEU A 139 9.46 0.15 -9.39
CA LEU A 139 10.31 -0.93 -9.92
C LEU A 139 11.81 -0.61 -9.78
N ALA A 140 12.14 0.66 -9.55
CA ALA A 140 13.50 1.16 -9.34
C ALA A 140 13.47 2.35 -8.35
N PRO A 141 14.62 2.88 -7.91
CA PRO A 141 14.66 4.13 -7.16
C PRO A 141 14.11 5.30 -7.99
N THR A 142 13.23 6.11 -7.40
CA THR A 142 12.56 7.24 -8.10
C THR A 142 12.63 8.54 -7.28
N PRO A 143 13.82 9.08 -6.99
CA PRO A 143 13.99 10.22 -6.08
C PRO A 143 13.29 11.50 -6.53
N TRP A 144 12.96 11.66 -7.81
CA TRP A 144 12.21 12.81 -8.33
C TRP A 144 10.74 12.86 -7.91
N LEU A 145 10.21 11.75 -7.36
CA LEU A 145 8.87 11.65 -6.77
C LEU A 145 8.86 11.96 -5.27
N ASP A 146 10.04 12.06 -4.64
CA ASP A 146 10.16 12.38 -3.22
C ASP A 146 9.56 13.77 -2.94
N GLY A 147 8.74 13.85 -1.89
CA GLY A 147 8.06 15.09 -1.53
C GLY A 147 6.88 15.48 -2.44
N LYS A 148 6.49 14.62 -3.40
CA LYS A 148 5.33 14.86 -4.28
C LYS A 148 4.23 13.81 -4.18
N HIS A 149 4.59 12.59 -3.77
CA HIS A 149 3.68 11.47 -3.64
C HIS A 149 3.74 10.88 -2.24
N THR A 150 2.57 10.55 -1.70
CA THR A 150 2.44 9.94 -0.37
C THR A 150 2.87 8.49 -0.42
N ILE A 151 4.00 8.18 0.21
CA ILE A 151 4.45 6.80 0.45
C ILE A 151 3.67 6.25 1.64
N PHE A 152 2.91 5.17 1.42
CA PHE A 152 2.04 4.59 2.45
C PHE A 152 2.26 3.10 2.67
N GLY A 153 3.27 2.49 2.02
CA GLY A 153 3.62 1.10 2.27
C GLY A 153 4.77 0.59 1.43
N ARG A 154 4.95 -0.73 1.49
CA ARG A 154 5.88 -1.48 0.63
C ARG A 154 5.35 -2.88 0.36
N VAL A 155 5.90 -3.53 -0.66
CA VAL A 155 5.69 -4.96 -0.91
C VAL A 155 6.37 -5.76 0.21
N ALA A 156 5.58 -6.56 0.92
CA ALA A 156 6.04 -7.53 1.90
C ALA A 156 6.32 -8.89 1.25
N ASP A 157 5.49 -9.31 0.28
CA ASP A 157 5.66 -10.54 -0.47
C ASP A 157 5.21 -10.37 -1.94
N GLY A 158 5.76 -11.17 -2.86
CA GLY A 158 5.45 -11.09 -4.29
C GLY A 158 6.34 -10.13 -5.08
N MET A 159 7.54 -9.78 -4.57
CA MET A 159 8.49 -8.91 -5.28
C MET A 159 8.89 -9.47 -6.67
N SER A 160 9.00 -10.79 -6.80
CA SER A 160 9.27 -11.44 -8.09
C SER A 160 8.12 -11.26 -9.09
N ILE A 161 6.88 -11.26 -8.61
CA ILE A 161 5.68 -11.00 -9.41
C ILE A 161 5.65 -9.54 -9.86
N LEU A 162 5.93 -8.59 -8.97
CA LEU A 162 6.04 -7.17 -9.32
C LEU A 162 7.12 -6.93 -10.39
N LYS A 163 8.31 -7.55 -10.26
CA LYS A 163 9.37 -7.46 -11.27
C LYS A 163 8.96 -8.06 -12.62
N ARG A 164 8.23 -9.18 -12.62
CA ARG A 164 7.68 -9.77 -13.85
C ARG A 164 6.65 -8.85 -14.49
N MET A 165 5.76 -8.26 -13.69
CA MET A 165 4.76 -7.30 -14.13
C MET A 165 5.40 -6.07 -14.78
N GLY A 166 6.52 -5.57 -14.24
CA GLY A 166 7.29 -4.48 -14.83
C GLY A 166 7.97 -4.79 -16.17
N ASN A 167 8.06 -6.06 -16.57
CA ASN A 167 8.69 -6.49 -17.82
C ASN A 167 7.68 -6.91 -18.91
N VAL A 168 6.39 -6.69 -18.69
CA VAL A 168 5.37 -6.96 -19.73
C VAL A 168 5.52 -5.98 -20.89
N ALA A 169 5.20 -6.43 -22.10
CA ALA A 169 5.19 -5.55 -23.27
C ALA A 169 4.10 -4.48 -23.12
N THR A 170 4.47 -3.23 -23.39
CA THR A 170 3.55 -2.08 -23.37
C THR A 170 3.44 -1.42 -24.73
N ASP A 171 2.32 -0.73 -24.96
CA ASP A 171 2.09 0.08 -26.15
C ASP A 171 2.74 1.47 -26.04
N ALA A 172 2.50 2.34 -27.03
CA ALA A 172 3.03 3.69 -27.06
C ALA A 172 2.51 4.61 -25.94
N ASN A 173 1.48 4.20 -25.19
CA ASN A 173 0.90 4.92 -24.05
C ASN A 173 1.26 4.28 -22.71
N ASP A 174 2.31 3.45 -22.68
CA ASP A 174 2.74 2.66 -21.52
C ASP A 174 1.65 1.69 -21.00
N ARG A 175 0.65 1.35 -21.82
CA ARG A 175 -0.41 0.40 -21.45
C ARG A 175 0.04 -1.03 -21.75
N PRO A 176 -0.13 -1.98 -20.83
CA PRO A 176 0.19 -3.38 -21.09
C PRO A 176 -0.58 -3.94 -22.29
N VAL A 177 0.14 -4.55 -23.24
CA VAL A 177 -0.47 -5.22 -24.40
C VAL A 177 -1.33 -6.40 -23.95
N GLN A 178 -0.85 -7.13 -22.93
CA GLN A 178 -1.64 -8.12 -22.23
C GLN A 178 -2.21 -7.51 -20.96
N ILE A 179 -3.52 -7.65 -20.76
CA ILE A 179 -4.21 -7.09 -19.60
C ILE A 179 -3.68 -7.72 -18.32
N VAL A 180 -3.11 -6.88 -17.46
CA VAL A 180 -2.78 -7.24 -16.08
C VAL A 180 -3.82 -6.62 -15.16
N LYS A 181 -4.48 -7.44 -14.34
CA LYS A 181 -5.58 -7.00 -13.48
C LYS A 181 -5.45 -7.56 -12.07
N ILE A 182 -6.02 -6.82 -11.12
CA ILE A 182 -6.28 -7.25 -9.76
C ILE A 182 -7.56 -8.09 -9.82
N LEU A 183 -7.45 -9.38 -9.48
CA LEU A 183 -8.58 -10.29 -9.38
C LEU A 183 -9.36 -10.01 -8.11
N SER A 184 -8.64 -9.88 -6.98
CA SER A 184 -9.21 -9.52 -5.69
C SER A 184 -8.18 -8.73 -4.87
N ALA A 185 -8.66 -7.81 -4.03
CA ALA A 185 -7.83 -7.14 -3.03
C ALA A 185 -8.47 -7.26 -1.65
N ARG A 186 -7.78 -7.80 -0.65
CA ARG A 186 -8.34 -7.99 0.70
C ARG A 186 -7.32 -7.65 1.79
N PRO A 187 -7.72 -6.97 2.87
CA PRO A 187 -6.88 -6.88 4.08
C PRO A 187 -6.57 -8.27 4.65
N GLU A 188 -5.37 -8.47 5.18
CA GLU A 188 -4.96 -9.69 5.91
C GLU A 188 -5.20 -9.58 7.42
#